data_AF-A0A2H0DSD2-F1
#
_entry.id   AF-A0A2H0DSD2-F1
#
_cell.length_a   1.000
_cell.length_b   1.000
_cell.length_c   1.000
_cell.angle_alpha   90.00
_cell.angle_beta   90.00
_cell.angle_gamma   90.00
#
_symmetry.space_group_name_H-M   'P 1'
#
loop_
_entity.id
_entity.type
_entity.pdbx_description
1 polymer ?
#
loop_
_entity_poly.entity_id
_entity_poly.type
_entity_poly.pdbx_seq_one_letter_code
_entity_poly.pdbx_strand_id
1 'polypeptide(L)'
;MSDELAALCRRLFSEKESHENTLDELVDLDDPLKRELATLLIEKLKDEDRFIRVSAMLALERLGPITEEVIPALAQTFSDPHHTVAKMAIRAMGRMGPAVVGHLIKALQYREGRVAENAAQALEAFDTPEAVKALADFRRRSA
;
A
#
# COMPACT_ATOMS: atom_id res chain seq x y z
N MET A 1 0.39 -20.68 8.81
CA MET A 1 1.77 -20.18 8.62
C MET A 1 2.73 -21.34 8.47
N SER A 2 3.19 -21.55 7.23
CA SER A 2 4.28 -22.49 6.93
C SER A 2 5.59 -22.03 7.59
N ASP A 3 6.51 -22.96 7.83
CA ASP A 3 7.84 -22.66 8.40
C ASP A 3 8.64 -21.68 7.52
N GLU A 4 8.45 -21.78 6.20
CA GLU A 4 9.02 -20.88 5.21
C GLU A 4 8.54 -19.44 5.39
N LEU A 5 7.23 -19.22 5.53
CA LEU A 5 6.66 -17.89 5.70
C LEU A 5 7.07 -17.28 7.05
N ALA A 6 7.19 -18.11 8.10
CA ALA A 6 7.70 -17.70 9.40
C ALA A 6 9.17 -17.26 9.34
N ALA A 7 10.01 -17.97 8.60
CA ALA A 7 11.41 -17.59 8.37
C ALA A 7 11.53 -16.29 7.59
N LEU A 8 10.75 -16.13 6.51
CA LEU A 8 10.69 -14.93 5.70
C LEU A 8 10.29 -13.70 6.53
N CYS A 9 9.27 -13.82 7.37
CA CYS A 9 8.82 -12.72 8.23
C CYS A 9 9.88 -12.31 9.25
N ARG A 10 10.58 -13.26 9.87
CA ARG A 10 11.68 -12.95 10.79
C ARG A 10 12.78 -12.15 10.09
N ARG A 11 13.07 -12.44 8.82
CA ARG A 11 14.04 -11.69 8.01
C ARG A 11 13.52 -10.30 7.63
N LEU A 12 12.29 -10.21 7.12
CA LEU A 12 11.65 -8.94 6.72
C LEU A 12 11.53 -7.92 7.85
N PHE A 13 11.45 -8.38 9.10
CA PHE A 13 11.28 -7.52 10.27
C PHE A 13 12.50 -7.54 11.22
N SER A 14 13.64 -8.07 10.77
CA SER A 14 14.89 -8.04 11.53
C SER A 14 15.57 -6.67 11.44
N GLU A 15 16.02 -6.10 12.56
CA GLU A 15 16.74 -4.82 12.60
C GLU A 15 18.17 -4.88 12.01
N LYS A 16 18.72 -6.08 11.78
CA LYS A 16 20.18 -6.29 11.60
C LYS A 16 20.65 -6.59 10.18
N GLU A 17 19.76 -6.87 9.23
CA GLU A 17 20.13 -7.27 7.86
C GLU A 17 19.49 -6.37 6.80
N SER A 18 20.18 -6.19 5.67
CA SER A 18 19.58 -5.59 4.48
C SER A 18 18.42 -6.47 4.03
N HIS A 19 17.20 -5.93 4.05
CA HIS A 19 16.01 -6.66 3.59
C HIS A 19 15.99 -6.84 2.08
N GLU A 20 16.88 -6.22 1.31
CA GLU A 20 16.89 -6.26 -0.16
C GLU A 20 16.87 -7.70 -0.72
N ASN A 21 17.72 -8.58 -0.18
CA ASN A 21 17.74 -9.99 -0.60
C ASN A 21 16.43 -10.72 -0.25
N THR A 22 15.80 -10.36 0.87
CA THR A 22 14.53 -10.94 1.30
C THR A 22 13.36 -10.42 0.47
N LEU A 23 13.43 -9.16 0.01
CA LEU A 23 12.45 -8.56 -0.88
C LEU A 23 12.50 -9.21 -2.27
N ASP A 24 13.67 -9.58 -2.77
CA ASP A 24 13.82 -10.26 -4.06
C ASP A 24 13.17 -11.66 -4.06
N GLU A 25 13.28 -12.39 -2.95
CA GLU A 25 12.63 -13.70 -2.77
C GLU A 25 11.09 -13.62 -2.88
N LEU A 26 10.48 -12.45 -2.63
CA LEU A 26 9.02 -12.28 -2.67
C LEU A 26 8.43 -12.45 -4.08
N VAL A 27 9.23 -12.17 -5.11
CA VAL A 27 8.79 -12.23 -6.50
C VAL A 27 8.53 -13.68 -6.92
N ASP A 28 9.34 -14.61 -6.42
CA ASP A 28 9.33 -16.02 -6.80
C ASP A 28 8.41 -16.88 -5.91
N LEU A 29 7.73 -16.29 -4.92
CA LEU A 29 6.79 -17.02 -4.06
C LEU A 29 5.59 -17.56 -4.84
N ASP A 30 5.14 -18.76 -4.47
CA ASP A 30 3.91 -19.35 -4.99
C ASP A 30 2.67 -18.54 -4.57
N ASP A 31 1.64 -18.52 -5.42
CA ASP A 31 0.40 -17.74 -5.22
C ASP A 31 -0.29 -17.92 -3.85
N PRO A 32 -0.39 -19.13 -3.27
CA PRO A 32 -0.98 -19.31 -1.94
C PRO A 32 -0.17 -18.61 -0.83
N LEU A 33 1.16 -18.68 -0.90
CA LEU A 33 2.06 -18.04 0.07
C LEU A 33 2.03 -16.52 -0.09
N LYS A 34 1.97 -16.04 -1.32
CA LYS A 34 1.77 -14.62 -1.66
C LYS A 34 0.54 -14.03 -0.98
N ARG A 35 -0.60 -14.73 -0.99
CA ARG A 35 -1.84 -14.29 -0.32
C ARG A 35 -1.77 -14.32 1.20
N GLU A 36 -1.19 -15.39 1.77
CA GLU A 36 -1.01 -15.49 3.23
C GLU A 36 -0.08 -14.37 3.73
N LEU A 37 1.01 -14.13 3.00
CA LEU A 37 1.95 -13.05 3.30
C LEU A 37 1.29 -11.67 3.16
N ALA A 38 0.53 -11.41 2.09
CA ALA A 38 -0.17 -10.14 1.91
C ALA A 38 -1.10 -9.83 3.09
N THR A 39 -1.86 -10.81 3.58
CA THR A 39 -2.72 -10.67 4.76
C THR A 39 -1.92 -10.27 6.00
N LEU A 40 -0.79 -10.93 6.23
CA LEU A 40 0.08 -10.63 7.37
C LEU A 40 0.71 -9.23 7.26
N LEU A 41 1.17 -8.86 6.07
CA LEU A 41 1.76 -7.54 5.83
C LEU A 41 0.74 -6.41 6.03
N ILE A 42 -0.52 -6.62 5.64
CA ILE A 42 -1.62 -5.69 5.93
C ILE A 42 -1.77 -5.43 7.44
N GLU A 43 -1.68 -6.48 8.26
CA GLU A 43 -1.71 -6.30 9.72
C GLU A 43 -0.47 -5.55 10.22
N LYS A 44 0.70 -5.76 9.60
CA LYS A 44 1.94 -5.07 9.95
C LYS A 44 1.97 -3.60 9.54
N LEU A 45 1.10 -3.15 8.63
CA LEU A 45 0.89 -1.73 8.36
C LEU A 45 0.28 -0.96 9.54
N LYS A 46 -0.24 -1.66 10.56
CA LYS A 46 -0.82 -1.05 11.77
C LYS A 46 0.13 -1.06 12.97
N ASP A 47 1.36 -1.55 12.79
CA ASP A 47 2.33 -1.70 13.87
C ASP A 47 2.76 -0.34 14.43
N GLU A 48 3.03 -0.25 15.73
CA GLU A 48 3.45 0.99 16.39
C GLU A 48 4.83 1.43 15.90
N ASP A 49 5.70 0.47 15.59
CA ASP A 49 7.02 0.76 15.06
C ASP A 49 6.97 1.17 13.58
N ARG A 50 7.43 2.38 13.30
CA ARG A 50 7.54 2.92 11.95
C ARG A 50 8.40 2.04 11.03
N PHE A 51 9.43 1.38 11.56
CA PHE A 51 10.32 0.53 10.76
C PHE A 51 9.58 -0.71 10.29
N ILE A 52 8.77 -1.32 11.15
CA ILE A 52 7.91 -2.45 10.78
C ILE A 52 6.90 -2.02 9.71
N ARG A 53 6.27 -0.86 9.86
CA ARG A 53 5.34 -0.34 8.83
C ARG A 53 6.01 -0.08 7.49
N VAL A 54 7.22 0.47 7.49
CA VAL A 54 8.02 0.67 6.26
C VAL A 54 8.38 -0.65 5.60
N SER A 55 8.89 -1.63 6.36
CA SER A 55 9.22 -2.96 5.84
C SER A 55 7.99 -3.67 5.27
N ALA A 56 6.85 -3.56 5.95
CA ALA A 56 5.60 -4.12 5.48
C ALA A 56 5.16 -3.50 4.14
N MET A 57 5.26 -2.18 4.01
CA MET A 57 4.94 -1.47 2.77
C MET A 57 5.89 -1.81 1.63
N LEU A 58 7.20 -1.94 1.90
CA LEU A 58 8.18 -2.38 0.89
C LEU A 58 7.90 -3.79 0.40
N ALA A 59 7.59 -4.70 1.33
CA ALA A 59 7.28 -6.08 1.00
C ALA A 59 6.00 -6.16 0.13
N LEU A 60 4.95 -5.41 0.48
CA LEU A 60 3.72 -5.32 -0.33
C LEU A 60 3.99 -4.74 -1.72
N GLU A 61 4.80 -3.70 -1.83
CA GLU A 61 5.17 -3.10 -3.12
C GLU A 61 5.94 -4.10 -4.01
N ARG A 62 6.81 -4.92 -3.42
CA ARG A 62 7.66 -5.88 -4.14
C ARG A 62 6.93 -7.16 -4.52
N LEU A 63 6.03 -7.62 -3.66
CA LEU A 63 5.09 -8.71 -3.92
C LEU A 63 4.25 -8.48 -5.19
N GLY A 64 4.06 -7.21 -5.58
CA GLY A 64 3.38 -6.83 -6.81
C GLY A 64 1.86 -6.84 -6.67
N PRO A 65 1.11 -6.96 -7.79
CA PRO A 65 -0.36 -6.95 -7.77
C PRO A 65 -0.87 -8.25 -7.13
N ILE A 66 -0.92 -8.26 -5.81
CA ILE A 66 -1.56 -9.32 -5.05
C ILE A 66 -2.89 -8.77 -4.60
N THR A 67 -3.96 -9.37 -5.16
CA THR A 67 -5.37 -9.26 -4.78
C THR A 67 -5.93 -7.84 -4.56
N GLU A 68 -7.11 -7.57 -5.11
CA GLU A 68 -7.84 -6.31 -4.84
C GLU A 68 -8.08 -6.05 -3.34
N GLU A 69 -7.97 -7.11 -2.52
CA GLU A 69 -8.06 -7.12 -1.06
C GLU A 69 -7.03 -6.23 -0.35
N VAL A 70 -5.88 -5.95 -0.97
CA VAL A 70 -4.83 -5.11 -0.35
C VAL A 70 -5.12 -3.61 -0.53
N ILE A 71 -5.94 -3.25 -1.51
CA ILE A 71 -6.22 -1.85 -1.88
C ILE A 71 -6.85 -1.06 -0.70
N PRO A 72 -7.87 -1.56 0.04
CA PRO A 72 -8.42 -0.84 1.19
C PRO A 72 -7.42 -0.62 2.32
N ALA A 73 -6.47 -1.54 2.53
CA ALA A 73 -5.45 -1.41 3.55
C ALA A 73 -4.41 -0.35 3.17
N LEU A 74 -3.95 -0.36 1.91
CA LEU A 74 -3.06 0.68 1.39
C LEU A 74 -3.72 2.07 1.45
N ALA A 75 -5.02 2.18 1.20
CA ALA A 75 -5.72 3.46 1.25
C ALA A 75 -5.69 4.07 2.66
N GLN A 76 -5.81 3.24 3.70
CA GLN A 76 -5.74 3.67 5.10
C GLN A 76 -4.34 4.19 5.47
N THR A 77 -3.28 3.66 4.87
CA THR A 77 -1.91 4.15 5.15
C THR A 77 -1.64 5.57 4.60
N PHE A 78 -2.58 6.16 3.86
CA PHE A 78 -2.47 7.56 3.45
C PHE A 78 -2.56 8.53 4.63
N SER A 79 -3.18 8.14 5.75
CA SER A 79 -3.15 8.91 7.00
C SER A 79 -1.99 8.58 7.93
N ASP A 80 -1.04 7.73 7.50
CA ASP A 80 0.11 7.38 8.36
C ASP A 80 0.82 8.65 8.85
N PRO A 81 1.08 8.77 10.17
CA PRO A 81 1.76 9.93 10.72
C PRO A 81 3.15 10.13 10.10
N HIS A 82 3.79 9.05 9.64
CA HIS A 82 5.09 9.08 9.00
C HIS A 82 4.95 9.28 7.48
N HIS A 83 5.36 10.46 7.00
CA HIS A 83 5.26 10.85 5.59
C HIS A 83 5.86 9.84 4.60
N THR A 84 6.93 9.13 4.97
CA THR A 84 7.54 8.11 4.10
C THR A 84 6.58 6.95 3.84
N VAL A 85 5.86 6.46 4.86
CA VAL A 85 4.92 5.33 4.71
C VAL A 85 3.75 5.74 3.81
N ALA A 86 3.18 6.94 4.04
CA ALA A 86 2.11 7.47 3.20
C ALA A 86 2.54 7.64 1.73
N LYS A 87 3.74 8.18 1.46
CA LYS A 87 4.26 8.31 0.09
C LYS A 87 4.47 6.97 -0.60
N MET A 88 4.96 5.97 0.13
CA MET A 88 5.14 4.62 -0.40
C MET A 88 3.81 3.98 -0.77
N ALA A 89 2.78 4.15 0.07
CA ALA A 89 1.44 3.68 -0.22
C ALA A 89 0.86 4.25 -1.52
N ILE A 90 1.00 5.57 -1.72
CA ILE A 90 0.56 6.26 -2.94
C ILE A 90 1.30 5.70 -4.16
N ARG A 91 2.62 5.54 -4.06
CA ARG A 91 3.44 4.96 -5.15
C ARG A 91 3.06 3.52 -5.46
N ALA A 92 2.87 2.70 -4.43
CA ALA A 92 2.47 1.31 -4.57
C ALA A 92 1.12 1.19 -5.29
N MET A 93 0.13 1.98 -4.89
CA MET A 93 -1.16 2.04 -5.59
C MET A 93 -1.03 2.48 -7.04
N GLY A 94 -0.19 3.48 -7.34
CA GLY A 94 0.10 3.90 -8.72
C GLY A 94 0.59 2.75 -9.61
N ARG A 95 1.38 1.83 -9.06
CA ARG A 95 1.91 0.66 -9.77
C ARG A 95 0.90 -0.46 -9.97
N MET A 96 -0.15 -0.53 -9.16
CA MET A 96 -1.23 -1.52 -9.32
C MET A 96 -2.13 -1.23 -10.53
N GLY A 97 -1.99 -0.05 -11.15
CA GLY A 97 -2.70 0.29 -12.38
C GLY A 97 -4.18 0.65 -12.15
N PRO A 98 -4.99 0.73 -13.22
CA PRO A 98 -6.34 1.32 -13.18
C PRO A 98 -7.32 0.69 -12.18
N ALA A 99 -7.06 -0.55 -11.72
CA ALA A 99 -7.89 -1.24 -10.73
C ALA A 99 -8.03 -0.47 -9.40
N VAL A 100 -7.07 0.40 -9.06
CA VAL A 100 -7.14 1.19 -7.81
C VAL A 100 -8.00 2.46 -7.95
N VAL A 101 -8.31 2.92 -9.17
CA VAL A 101 -9.00 4.21 -9.39
C VAL A 101 -10.32 4.28 -8.62
N GLY A 102 -11.14 3.22 -8.69
CA GLY A 102 -12.41 3.16 -7.96
C GLY A 102 -12.24 3.25 -6.44
N HIS A 103 -11.16 2.69 -5.89
CA HIS A 103 -10.85 2.74 -4.47
C HIS A 103 -10.32 4.12 -4.06
N LEU A 104 -9.46 4.73 -4.87
CA LEU A 104 -8.97 6.09 -4.64
C LEU A 104 -10.10 7.12 -4.69
N ILE A 105 -11.08 6.97 -5.60
CA ILE A 105 -12.28 7.83 -5.64
C ILE A 105 -13.09 7.72 -4.35
N LYS A 106 -13.23 6.51 -3.79
CA LYS A 106 -13.85 6.32 -2.46
C LYS A 106 -13.04 7.00 -1.37
N ALA A 107 -11.70 6.94 -1.44
CA ALA A 107 -10.81 7.55 -0.46
C ALA A 107 -10.89 9.08 -0.44
N LEU A 108 -11.27 9.74 -1.55
CA LEU A 108 -11.59 11.17 -1.58
C LEU A 108 -12.77 11.56 -0.66
N GLN A 109 -13.62 10.60 -0.27
CA GLN A 109 -14.77 10.84 0.61
C GLN A 109 -14.43 10.71 2.09
N TYR A 110 -13.21 10.27 2.45
CA TYR A 110 -12.82 10.17 3.85
C TYR A 110 -12.69 11.56 4.50
N ARG A 111 -13.16 11.68 5.74
CA ARG A 111 -13.14 12.94 6.49
C ARG A 111 -11.74 13.40 6.89
N GLU A 112 -10.78 12.48 6.89
CA GLU A 112 -9.38 12.78 7.18
C GLU A 112 -8.77 13.51 5.98
N GLY A 113 -8.58 14.83 6.10
CA GLY A 113 -8.07 15.68 5.01
C GLY A 113 -6.79 15.14 4.37
N ARG A 114 -5.89 14.57 5.17
CA ARG A 114 -4.65 13.94 4.69
C ARG A 114 -4.90 12.73 3.78
N VAL A 115 -5.91 11.92 4.07
CA VAL A 115 -6.25 10.75 3.23
C VAL A 115 -6.83 11.21 1.90
N ALA A 116 -7.74 12.18 1.93
CA ALA A 116 -8.38 12.69 0.73
C ALA A 116 -7.37 13.44 -0.18
N GLU A 117 -6.48 14.25 0.38
CA GLU A 117 -5.40 14.92 -0.38
C GLU A 117 -4.43 13.92 -1.00
N ASN A 118 -3.99 12.92 -0.24
CA ASN A 118 -3.10 11.88 -0.74
C ASN A 118 -3.77 10.99 -1.80
N ALA A 119 -5.07 10.71 -1.64
CA ALA A 119 -5.84 10.02 -2.66
C ALA A 119 -6.00 10.85 -3.94
N ALA A 120 -6.19 12.18 -3.82
CA ALA A 120 -6.18 13.08 -4.96
C ALA A 120 -4.81 13.07 -5.66
N GLN A 121 -3.72 13.15 -4.91
CA GLN A 121 -2.37 13.05 -5.47
C GLN A 121 -2.13 11.71 -6.19
N ALA A 122 -2.62 10.60 -5.63
CA ALA A 122 -2.55 9.30 -6.28
C ALA A 122 -3.36 9.28 -7.59
N LEU A 123 -4.56 9.86 -7.60
CA LEU A 123 -5.42 9.94 -8.78
C LEU A 123 -4.82 10.78 -9.92
N GLU A 124 -3.96 11.75 -9.64
CA GLU A 124 -3.26 12.52 -10.67
C GLU A 124 -2.33 11.66 -11.55
N ALA A 125 -1.91 10.49 -11.06
CA ALA A 125 -1.13 9.54 -11.85
C ALA A 125 -1.99 8.73 -12.86
N PHE A 126 -3.32 8.86 -12.81
CA PHE A 126 -4.24 8.11 -13.66
C PHE A 126 -5.00 9.04 -14.61
N ASP A 127 -4.77 8.89 -15.91
CA ASP A 127 -5.44 9.67 -16.96
C ASP A 127 -6.78 9.04 -17.39
N THR A 128 -7.58 8.57 -16.43
CA THR A 128 -8.91 7.99 -16.73
C THR A 128 -10.00 9.05 -16.60
N PRO A 129 -11.09 8.98 -17.41
CA PRO A 129 -12.21 9.91 -17.28
C PRO A 129 -12.81 9.96 -15.86
N GLU A 130 -12.82 8.82 -15.17
CA GLU A 130 -13.30 8.70 -13.79
C GLU A 130 -12.39 9.46 -12.82
N ALA A 131 -11.06 9.31 -12.95
CA ALA A 131 -10.09 10.01 -12.11
C ALA A 131 -10.16 11.53 -12.33
N VAL A 132 -10.20 11.97 -13.59
CA VAL A 132 -10.33 13.39 -13.96
C VAL A 132 -11.59 14.00 -13.38
N LYS A 133 -12.74 13.32 -13.54
CA LYS A 133 -14.02 13.79 -13.00
C LYS A 133 -13.99 13.88 -11.47
N ALA A 134 -13.48 12.84 -10.80
CA ALA A 134 -13.41 12.80 -9.36
C ALA A 134 -12.50 13.89 -8.76
N LEU A 135 -11.35 14.16 -9.39
CA LEU A 135 -10.46 15.25 -9.00
C LEU A 135 -11.12 16.62 -9.16
N ALA A 136 -11.84 16.84 -10.27
CA ALA A 136 -12.56 18.08 -10.52
C ALA A 136 -13.70 18.33 -9.50
N ASP A 137 -14.39 17.27 -9.07
CA ASP A 137 -15.42 17.33 -8.04
C ASP A 137 -14.82 17.56 -6.65
N PHE A 138 -13.69 16.90 -6.32
CA PHE A 138 -12.98 17.07 -5.06
C PHE A 138 -12.48 18.50 -4.88
N ARG A 139 -11.76 19.04 -5.88
CA ARG A 139 -11.22 20.42 -5.86
C ARG A 139 -12.31 21.49 -5.73
N ARG A 140 -13.53 21.23 -6.23
CA ARG A 140 -14.67 22.14 -6.08
C ARG A 140 -15.27 22.14 -4.66
N ARG A 141 -15.11 21.06 -3.90
CA ARG A 141 -15.62 20.94 -2.53
C ARG A 141 -14.62 21.41 -1.47
N SER A 142 -13.34 21.42 -1.81
CA SER A 142 -12.25 21.85 -0.92
C SER A 142 -11.82 23.32 -1.10
N ALA A 143 -12.40 24.03 -2.08
CA ALA A 143 -12.28 25.47 -2.27
C ALA A 143 -13.36 26.24 -1.48
#